data_AF-A0A392NX44-F1
#
_entry.id   AF-A0A392NX44-F1
#
_cell.length_a   1.000
_cell.length_b   1.000
_cell.length_c   1.000
_cell.angle_alpha   90.00
_cell.angle_beta   90.00
_cell.angle_gamma   90.00
#
_symmetry.space_group_name_H-M   'P 1'
#
loop_
_entity.id
_entity.type
_entity.pdbx_description
1 polymer ?
#
loop_
_entity_poly.entity_id
_entity_poly.type
_entity_poly.pdbx_seq_one_letter_code
_entity_poly.pdbx_strand_id
1 'polypeptide(L)'
;MVFFRYLDLRKRLIIAMDAAFGMEYLHSKNIVHFDLKCDNLLVNLKDPLRPICKVGDFGLSKIKRNTLVTGGVRGTLPWMAPELLNGSSNKVSEK
;
A
#
# COMPACT_ATOMS: atom_id res chain seq x y z
N MET A 1 23.53 22.49 -6.92
CA MET A 1 22.52 22.35 -8.00
C MET A 1 21.89 20.98 -7.87
N VAL A 2 20.79 20.86 -7.11
CA VAL A 2 20.10 19.58 -6.92
C VAL A 2 19.13 19.44 -8.09
N PHE A 3 19.46 18.61 -9.08
CA PHE A 3 18.51 18.27 -10.13
C PHE A 3 17.36 17.48 -9.49
N PHE A 4 16.17 18.10 -9.39
CA PHE A 4 14.93 17.36 -9.23
C PHE A 4 14.76 16.49 -10.47
N ARG A 5 15.32 15.27 -10.46
CA ARG A 5 15.05 14.27 -11.48
C ARG A 5 13.62 13.80 -11.29
N TYR A 6 12.68 14.50 -11.92
CA TYR A 6 11.31 14.05 -12.01
C TYR A 6 11.26 12.65 -12.65
N LEU A 7 10.54 11.73 -12.02
CA LEU A 7 10.21 10.45 -12.64
C LEU A 7 9.35 10.73 -13.87
N ASP A 8 9.77 10.24 -15.03
CA ASP A 8 8.93 10.26 -16.24
C ASP A 8 7.72 9.33 -16.08
N LEU A 9 6.74 9.46 -16.98
CA LEU A 9 5.50 8.68 -16.94
C LEU A 9 5.76 7.18 -16.95
N ARG A 10 6.71 6.71 -17.77
CA ARG A 10 7.05 5.28 -17.87
C ARG A 10 7.55 4.75 -16.54
N LYS A 11 8.47 5.46 -15.87
CA LYS A 11 8.98 5.07 -14.55
C LYS A 11 7.88 5.04 -13.50
N ARG A 12 6.98 6.03 -13.49
CA ARG A 12 5.84 6.08 -12.57
C ARG A 12 4.92 4.88 -12.76
N LEU A 13 4.60 4.52 -14.01
CA LEU A 13 3.75 3.38 -14.32
C LEU A 13 4.39 2.06 -13.86
N ILE A 14 5.70 1.88 -14.08
CA ILE A 14 6.43 0.68 -13.63
C ILE A 14 6.38 0.58 -12.09
N ILE A 15 6.64 1.67 -11.38
CA ILE A 15 6.60 1.71 -9.91
C ILE A 15 5.19 1.40 -9.38
N ALA A 16 4.16 2.01 -9.98
CA ALA A 16 2.77 1.77 -9.61
C ALA A 16 2.36 0.30 -9.87
N MET A 17 2.81 -0.28 -10.98
CA MET A 17 2.53 -1.68 -11.32
C MET A 17 3.20 -2.64 -10.33
N ASP A 18 4.48 -2.42 -10.01
CA ASP A 18 5.21 -3.20 -9.01
C ASP A 18 4.53 -3.12 -7.62
N ALA A 19 4.05 -1.94 -7.22
CA ALA A 19 3.29 -1.76 -5.98
C ALA A 19 1.95 -2.50 -6.00
N ALA A 20 1.22 -2.44 -7.12
CA ALA A 20 -0.05 -3.15 -7.29
C ALA A 20 0.14 -4.66 -7.23
N PHE A 21 1.16 -5.21 -7.90
CA PHE A 21 1.50 -6.64 -7.80
C PHE A 21 1.91 -7.05 -6.38
N GLY A 22 2.66 -6.20 -5.67
CA GLY A 22 2.98 -6.42 -4.27
C GLY A 22 1.72 -6.53 -3.40
N MET A 23 0.78 -5.61 -3.57
CA MET A 23 -0.49 -5.62 -2.85
C MET A 23 -1.39 -6.81 -3.23
N GLU A 24 -1.46 -7.17 -4.51
CA GLU A 24 -2.16 -8.36 -4.99
C GLU A 24 -1.62 -9.62 -4.30
N TYR A 25 -0.30 -9.77 -4.23
CA TYR A 25 0.33 -10.87 -3.51
C TYR A 25 -0.08 -10.89 -2.03
N LEU A 26 -0.03 -9.76 -1.33
CA LEU A 26 -0.45 -9.69 0.08
C LEU A 26 -1.91 -10.11 0.26
N HIS A 27 -2.80 -9.61 -0.59
CA HIS A 27 -4.21 -9.97 -0.56
C HIS A 27 -4.42 -11.47 -0.83
N SER A 28 -3.65 -12.09 -1.74
CA SER A 28 -3.67 -13.54 -1.97
C SER A 28 -3.25 -14.36 -0.74
N LYS A 29 -2.50 -13.74 0.19
CA LYS A 29 -2.08 -14.33 1.48
C LYS A 29 -2.97 -13.93 2.64
N ASN A 30 -4.14 -13.32 2.36
CA ASN A 30 -5.03 -12.76 3.36
C ASN A 30 -4.35 -11.71 4.25
N ILE A 31 -3.41 -10.92 3.73
CA ILE A 31 -2.73 -9.87 4.50
C ILE A 31 -3.29 -8.51 4.09
N VAL A 32 -3.77 -7.74 5.06
CA VAL A 32 -4.14 -6.33 4.88
C VAL A 32 -3.02 -5.45 5.42
N HIS A 33 -2.51 -4.53 4.59
CA HIS A 33 -1.36 -3.68 4.91
C HIS A 33 -1.67 -2.58 5.94
N PHE A 34 -2.85 -1.96 5.81
CA PHE A 34 -3.35 -0.82 6.61
C PHE A 34 -2.59 0.51 6.53
N ASP A 35 -1.36 0.55 6.02
CA ASP A 35 -0.60 1.80 5.87
C ASP A 35 0.02 1.96 4.48
N LEU A 36 -0.75 1.71 3.42
CA LEU A 36 -0.25 1.86 2.05
C LEU A 36 -0.17 3.36 1.69
N LYS A 37 1.06 3.85 1.54
CA LYS A 37 1.39 5.24 1.18
C LYS A 37 2.74 5.29 0.47
N CYS A 38 3.07 6.44 -0.14
CA CYS A 38 4.33 6.62 -0.86
C CYS A 38 5.58 6.41 0.01
N ASP A 39 5.54 6.80 1.28
CA ASP A 39 6.64 6.59 2.24
C ASP A 39 6.97 5.11 2.46
N ASN A 40 5.98 4.23 2.24
CA ASN A 40 6.09 2.79 2.41
C ASN A 40 6.35 2.05 1.08
N LEU A 41 6.66 2.78 0.01
CA LEU A 41 7.12 2.23 -1.27
C LEU A 41 8.63 2.38 -1.40
N LEU A 42 9.35 1.26 -1.28
CA LEU A 42 10.79 1.21 -1.40
C LEU A 42 11.19 1.11 -2.87
N VAL A 43 11.75 2.19 -3.42
CA VAL A 43 12.11 2.27 -4.84
C VAL A 43 13.62 2.19 -5.02
N ASN A 44 14.07 1.22 -5.82
CA ASN A 44 15.44 1.12 -6.30
C ASN A 44 15.52 1.70 -7.72
N LEU A 45 16.30 2.77 -7.88
CA LEU A 45 16.51 3.49 -9.16
C LEU A 45 17.92 3.24 -9.74
N LYS A 46 18.64 2.21 -9.30
CA LYS A 46 19.98 1.87 -9.82
C LYS A 46 19.95 1.61 -11.33
N ASP A 47 18.91 0.96 -11.83
CA ASP A 47 18.65 0.81 -13.27
C ASP A 47 17.76 1.97 -13.76
N PRO A 48 18.26 2.86 -14.65
CA PRO A 48 17.49 3.97 -15.19
C PRO A 48 16.30 3.58 -16.09
N LEU A 49 16.27 2.35 -16.60
CA LEU A 49 15.24 1.83 -17.51
C LEU A 49 14.21 0.95 -16.80
N ARG A 50 14.61 0.26 -15.73
CA ARG A 50 13.75 -0.60 -14.91
C ARG A 50 13.86 -0.24 -13.43
N PRO A 51 13.16 0.80 -12.95
CA PRO A 51 13.03 1.02 -11.51
C PRO A 51 12.34 -0.19 -10.89
N ILE A 52 12.71 -0.57 -9.67
CA ILE A 52 12.07 -1.66 -8.92
C ILE A 52 11.40 -1.06 -7.70
N CYS A 53 10.11 -1.30 -7.53
CA CYS A 53 9.37 -0.88 -6.34
C CYS A 53 8.96 -2.10 -5.50
N LYS A 54 9.02 -1.96 -4.17
CA LYS A 54 8.53 -2.97 -3.23
C LYS A 54 7.69 -2.31 -2.14
N VAL A 55 6.59 -2.94 -1.79
CA VAL A 55 5.77 -2.55 -0.63
C VAL A 55 6.55 -2.90 0.65
N GLY A 56 6.69 -1.92 1.55
CA GLY A 56 7.39 -2.05 2.83
C GLY A 56 6.56 -1.54 4.00
N ASP A 57 7.13 -1.62 5.20
CA ASP A 57 6.52 -1.26 6.49
C ASP A 57 5.20 -1.98 6.82
N PHE A 58 5.35 -3.18 7.36
CA PHE A 58 4.25 -4.05 7.77
C PHE A 58 3.82 -3.85 9.23
N GLY A 59 4.23 -2.76 9.90
CA GLY A 59 3.99 -2.56 11.34
C GLY A 59 2.50 -2.55 11.72
N LEU A 60 1.63 -2.12 10.81
CA LEU A 60 0.18 -2.09 11.01
C LEU A 60 -0.57 -3.26 10.36
N SER A 61 0.16 -4.13 9.63
CA SER A 61 -0.43 -5.20 8.84
C SER A 61 -1.11 -6.27 9.71
N LYS A 62 -2.14 -6.91 9.16
CA LYS A 62 -2.85 -8.02 9.82
C LYS A 62 -3.22 -9.12 8.82
N ILE A 63 -3.20 -10.35 9.31
CA ILE A 63 -3.79 -11.50 8.61
C ILE A 63 -5.30 -11.45 8.83
N LYS A 64 -6.05 -11.33 7.73
CA LYS A 64 -7.51 -11.47 7.66
C LYS A 64 -7.86 -12.93 7.97
N ARG A 65 -8.62 -13.14 9.04
CA ARG A 65 -9.21 -14.45 9.39
C ARG A 65 -10.70 -14.35 9.07
N ASN A 66 -11.14 -15.04 8.01
CA ASN A 66 -12.50 -14.99 7.45
C ASN A 66 -12.85 -13.60 6.85
N THR A 67 -14.11 -13.20 6.82
CA THR A 67 -14.56 -11.92 6.21
C THR A 67 -14.16 -10.68 7.02
N LEU A 68 -13.66 -10.86 8.25
CA LEU A 68 -13.43 -9.78 9.19
C LEU A 68 -11.94 -9.53 9.40
N VAL A 69 -11.58 -8.25 9.42
CA VAL A 69 -10.31 -7.78 9.95
C VAL A 69 -10.61 -6.89 11.14
N THR A 70 -10.34 -7.39 12.35
CA THR A 70 -10.50 -6.60 13.57
C THR A 70 -9.32 -5.65 13.68
N GLY A 71 -9.59 -4.36 13.93
CA GLY A 71 -8.46 -3.46 14.07
C GLY A 71 -8.64 -2.00 14.47
N GLY A 72 -9.86 -1.48 14.55
CA GLY A 72 -10.06 -0.06 14.88
C GLY A 72 -9.42 0.89 13.86
N VAL A 73 -9.47 2.19 14.17
CA VAL A 73 -8.91 3.27 13.33
C VAL A 73 -7.38 3.16 13.33
N ARG A 74 -6.77 2.89 12.16
CA ARG A 74 -5.31 2.80 11.98
C ARG A 74 -4.90 3.17 10.56
N GLY A 75 -3.65 3.59 10.41
CA GLY A 75 -3.08 4.05 9.15
C GLY A 75 -2.80 5.55 9.19
N THR A 76 -2.34 6.09 8.06
CA THR A 76 -2.01 7.51 7.94
C THR A 76 -3.18 8.27 7.31
N LEU A 77 -3.76 9.23 8.05
CA LEU A 77 -5.06 9.86 7.75
C LEU A 77 -5.35 10.18 6.27
N PRO A 78 -4.47 10.87 5.49
CA PRO A 78 -4.75 11.17 4.08
C PRO A 78 -4.89 9.97 3.15
N TRP A 79 -4.35 8.81 3.56
CA TRP A 79 -4.34 7.56 2.79
C TRP A 79 -5.34 6.53 3.32
N MET A 80 -6.03 6.84 4.41
CA MET A 80 -7.01 5.94 4.99
C MET A 80 -8.28 5.90 4.16
N ALA A 81 -8.81 4.69 3.97
CA ALA A 81 -10.11 4.49 3.36
C ALA A 81 -11.23 5.02 4.31
N PRO A 82 -12.32 5.61 3.79
CA PRO A 82 -13.33 6.29 4.60
C PRO A 82 -14.04 5.35 5.59
N GLU A 83 -14.19 4.08 5.27
CA GLU A 83 -14.77 3.06 6.15
C GLU A 83 -13.97 2.85 7.44
N LEU A 84 -12.67 3.19 7.46
CA LEU A 84 -11.82 3.12 8.64
C LEU A 84 -12.01 4.31 9.58
N LEU A 85 -12.57 5.43 9.10
CA LEU A 85 -12.75 6.67 9.88
C LEU A 85 -14.09 6.69 10.64
N ASN A 86 -15.08 5.95 10.17
CA ASN A 86 -16.45 6.06 10.67
C ASN A 86 -16.74 5.32 11.98
N GLY A 87 -15.76 4.66 12.61
CA GLY A 87 -15.83 4.10 13.98
C GLY A 87 -16.96 3.09 14.29
N SER A 88 -17.88 2.86 13.35
CA SER A 88 -19.12 2.07 13.51
C SER A 88 -19.03 0.71 12.82
N SER A 89 -17.92 0.41 12.14
CA SER A 89 -17.74 -0.84 11.39
C SER A 89 -16.78 -1.79 12.09
N ASN A 90 -17.22 -2.39 13.21
CA ASN A 90 -16.74 -3.73 13.58
C ASN A 90 -17.26 -4.81 12.61
N LYS A 91 -18.00 -4.41 11.56
CA LYS A 91 -18.54 -5.28 10.52
C LYS A 91 -18.40 -4.56 9.18
N VAL A 92 -17.42 -4.98 8.36
CA VAL A 92 -17.52 -4.81 6.92
C VAL A 92 -18.21 -6.07 6.43
N SER A 93 -19.53 -5.99 6.25
CA SER A 93 -20.31 -7.04 5.61
C SER A 93 -19.98 -7.04 4.12
N GLU A 94 -19.79 -8.23 3.56
CA GLU A 94 -19.66 -8.45 2.13
C GLU A 94 -20.88 -7.92 1.38
N LYS A 95 -20.64 -7.51 0.13
CA LYS A 95 -21.66 -7.26 -0.87
C LYS A 95 -21.97 -8.58 -1.58
#